data_AF-A0A1J4YJD2-F1
#
_entry.id   AF-A0A1J4YJD2-F1
#
_cell.length_a   1.000
_cell.length_b   1.000
_cell.length_c   1.000
_cell.angle_alpha   90.00
_cell.angle_beta   90.00
_cell.angle_gamma   90.00
#
_symmetry.space_group_name_H-M   'P 1'
#
loop_
_entity.id
_entity.type
_entity.pdbx_description
1 polymer ?
#
loop_
_entity_poly.entity_id
_entity_poly.type
_entity_poly.pdbx_seq_one_letter_code
_entity_poly.pdbx_strand_id
1 'polypeptide(L)' 'MVFIRDQKDNSDCHYQAHVWFSNHSFQCGCFDNKKAAEKWANWLQKRIVTADMIKQMYRSGH' A
#
# COMPACT_ATOMS: atom_id res chain seq x y z
N MET A 1 -0.08 3.42 6.80
CA MET A 1 -0.54 2.25 7.56
C MET A 1 -0.88 1.15 6.57
N VAL A 2 -0.39 -0.07 6.79
CA VAL A 2 -0.68 -1.25 5.97
C VAL A 2 -1.66 -2.13 6.75
N PHE A 3 -2.71 -2.58 6.09
CA PHE A 3 -3.69 -3.50 6.63
C PHE A 3 -3.92 -4.64 5.64
N ILE A 4 -3.88 -5.89 6.11
CA ILE A 4 -4.15 -7.06 5.28
C ILE A 4 -5.40 -7.72 5.84
N ARG A 5 -6.44 -7.81 5.02
CA ARG A 5 -7.70 -8.47 5.37
C ARG A 5 -7.76 -9.83 4.70
N ASP A 6 -7.98 -10.86 5.50
CA ASP A 6 -8.34 -12.20 5.01
C ASP A 6 -9.82 -12.19 4.61
N GLN A 7 -10.11 -12.65 3.41
CA GLN A 7 -11.41 -12.63 2.76
C GLN A 7 -11.82 -14.08 2.50
N LYS A 8 -12.21 -14.79 3.58
CA LYS A 8 -12.59 -16.22 3.53
C LYS A 8 -13.81 -16.53 2.65
N ASP A 9 -14.61 -15.50 2.38
CA ASP A 9 -15.88 -15.62 1.67
C ASP A 9 -15.77 -15.24 0.18
N ASN A 10 -14.62 -14.72 -0.27
CA ASN A 10 -14.45 -14.24 -1.63
C ASN A 10 -13.48 -15.14 -2.41
N SER A 11 -14.02 -15.93 -3.34
CA SER A 11 -13.26 -16.87 -4.18
C SER A 11 -12.20 -16.18 -5.05
N ASP A 12 -12.44 -14.94 -5.44
CA ASP A 12 -11.59 -14.20 -6.36
C ASP A 12 -10.52 -13.34 -5.66
N CYS A 13 -10.57 -13.26 -4.33
CA CYS A 13 -9.65 -12.43 -3.56
C CYS A 13 -9.53 -12.97 -2.14
N HIS A 14 -8.57 -13.87 -1.91
CA HIS A 14 -8.35 -14.48 -0.60
C HIS A 14 -7.73 -13.51 0.42
N TYR A 15 -6.83 -12.63 -0.04
CA TYR A 15 -6.16 -11.64 0.79
C TYR A 15 -6.26 -10.27 0.16
N GLN A 16 -6.88 -9.33 0.85
CA GLN A 16 -6.99 -7.95 0.42
C GLN A 16 -6.01 -7.07 1.19
N ALA A 17 -5.03 -6.50 0.50
CA ALA A 17 -4.13 -5.51 1.07
C ALA A 17 -4.72 -4.11 0.94
N HIS A 18 -4.59 -3.31 1.99
CA HIS A 18 -5.05 -1.93 2.11
C HIS A 18 -3.87 -1.08 2.57
N VAL A 19 -3.50 -0.07 1.79
CA VAL A 19 -2.43 0.87 2.12
C VAL A 19 -3.04 2.25 2.28
N TRP A 20 -3.03 2.73 3.53
CA TRP A 20 -3.55 4.03 3.93
C TRP A 20 -2.40 5.01 4.12
N PHE A 21 -2.49 6.18 3.51
CA PHE A 21 -1.58 7.30 3.75
C PHE A 21 -2.33 8.42 4.46
N SER A 22 -1.69 9.04 5.46
CA SER A 22 -2.32 9.90 6.47
C SER A 22 -3.12 11.08 5.92
N ASN A 23 -2.92 11.49 4.66
CA ASN A 23 -3.65 12.63 4.09
C ASN A 23 -4.50 12.36 2.85
N HIS A 24 -4.21 11.40 1.94
CA HIS A 24 -4.90 11.42 0.63
C HIS A 24 -5.09 10.10 -0.14
N SER A 25 -4.46 8.99 0.25
CA SER A 25 -4.45 7.82 -0.65
C SER A 25 -4.78 6.54 0.09
N PHE A 26 -5.91 5.94 -0.30
CA PHE A 26 -6.26 4.57 -0.01
C PHE A 26 -6.04 3.76 -1.29
N GLN A 27 -5.08 2.83 -1.27
CA GLN A 27 -4.93 1.85 -2.34
C GLN A 27 -5.21 0.45 -1.80
N CYS A 28 -5.99 -0.32 -2.55
CA CYS A 28 -6.27 -1.70 -2.25
C CYS A 28 -5.84 -2.64 -3.38
N GLY A 29 -5.48 -3.87 -3.02
CA GLY A 29 -5.11 -4.91 -3.97
C GLY A 29 -5.58 -6.27 -3.46
N CYS A 30 -5.91 -7.16 -4.39
CA CYS A 30 -6.35 -8.52 -4.12
C CYS A 30 -5.25 -9.52 -4.48
N PHE A 31 -5.07 -10.53 -3.62
CA PHE A 31 -3.98 -11.49 -3.72
C PHE A 31 -4.44 -12.87 -3.25
N ASP A 32 -3.90 -13.91 -3.88
CA ASP A 32 -4.18 -15.30 -3.51
C ASP A 32 -3.35 -15.76 -2.30
N ASN A 33 -2.30 -15.01 -1.97
CA ASN A 33 -1.35 -15.32 -0.90
C ASN A 33 -1.09 -14.12 0.00
N LYS A 34 -1.19 -14.32 1.31
CA LYS A 34 -0.87 -13.34 2.35
C LYS A 34 0.51 -12.71 2.16
N LYS A 35 1.52 -13.53 1.85
CA LYS A 35 2.91 -13.05 1.68
C LYS A 35 3.04 -12.12 0.47
N ALA A 36 2.28 -12.36 -0.59
CA ALA A 36 2.24 -11.48 -1.75
C ALA A 36 1.55 -10.15 -1.39
N ALA A 37 0.42 -10.22 -0.69
CA ALA A 37 -0.30 -9.04 -0.19
C ALA A 37 0.58 -8.15 0.71
N GLU A 38 1.30 -8.76 1.66
CA GLU A 38 2.22 -8.06 2.56
C GLU A 38 3.41 -7.44 1.82
N LYS A 39 4.02 -8.19 0.88
CA LYS A 39 5.16 -7.71 0.10
C LYS A 39 4.77 -6.54 -0.80
N TRP A 40 3.63 -6.65 -1.48
CA TRP A 40 3.08 -5.57 -2.30
C TRP A 40 2.77 -4.33 -1.47
N ALA A 41 2.08 -4.50 -0.33
CA ALA A 41 1.70 -3.38 0.52
C ALA A 41 2.90 -2.63 1.10
N ASN A 42 3.92 -3.38 1.56
CA ASN A 42 5.17 -2.80 2.06
C ASN A 42 5.95 -2.08 0.96
N TRP A 43 6.04 -2.67 -0.24
CA TRP A 43 6.69 -2.03 -1.38
C TRP A 43 5.98 -0.74 -1.78
N LEU A 44 4.64 -0.76 -1.84
CA LEU A 44 3.83 0.41 -2.19
C LEU A 44 3.98 1.52 -1.15
N GLN A 45 3.96 1.17 0.14
CA GLN A 45 4.21 2.10 1.23
C GLN A 45 5.57 2.79 1.08
N LYS A 46 6.64 2.01 0.87
CA LYS A 46 8.00 2.56 0.69
C LYS A 46 8.07 3.46 -0.54
N ARG A 47 7.55 3.01 -1.68
CA ARG A 47 7.58 3.77 -2.94
C ARG A 47 6.90 5.13 -2.79
N ILE A 48 5.76 5.18 -2.11
CA ILE A 48 5.01 6.43 -1.92
C ILE A 48 5.74 7.36 -0.94
N VAL A 49 6.27 6.85 0.17
CA VAL A 49 7.07 7.65 1.11
C VAL A 49 8.31 8.24 0.41
N THR A 50 9.03 7.43 -0.37
CA THR A 50 10.19 7.90 -1.13
C THR A 50 9.80 8.97 -2.15
N ALA A 51 8.69 8.79 -2.87
CA ALA A 51 8.21 9.79 -3.84
C ALA A 51 7.82 11.11 -3.15
N ASP A 52 7.15 11.03 -2.00
CA ASP A 52 6.78 12.22 -1.22
C ASP A 52 8.02 12.95 -0.69
N MET A 53 9.00 12.20 -0.17
CA MET A 53 10.27 12.75 0.31
C MET A 53 11.07 13.45 -0.80
N ILE A 54 11.14 12.86 -2.00
CA ILE A 54 11.75 13.49 -3.18
C ILE A 54 11.01 14.78 -3.55
N LYS A 55 9.68 14.75 -3.55
CA LYS A 55 8.86 15.93 -3.87
C LYS A 55 9.07 17.06 -2.87
N GLN A 56 9.24 16.75 -1.58
CA GLN A 56 9.56 17.73 -0.55
C GLN A 56 10.97 18.31 -0.76
N MET A 57 11.97 17.49 -1.06
CA MET A 57 13.33 17.99 -1.39
C MET A 57 13.32 18.95 -2.58
N TYR A 58 12.56 18.63 -3.64
CA TYR A 58 12.42 19.51 -4.80
C TYR A 58 11.66 20.81 -4.50
N ARG A 59 10.76 20.81 -3.51
CA ARG A 59 9.99 22.01 -3.13
C ARG A 59 10.76 22.96 -2.21
N SER A 60 11.71 22.46 -1.42
CA SER A 60 12.48 23.27 -0.48
C SER A 60 13.72 23.95 -1.09
N GLY A 61 13.95 23.79 -2.39
CA GLY A 61 15.10 24.35 -3.12
C GLY A 61 14.81 25.56 -4.01
N HIS A 62 13.66 26.23 -3.84
CA HIS A 62 13.29 27.44 -4.61
C HIS A 62 12.99 28.60 -3.67
#